data_AF-A0A8X7U6D6-F1
#
_entry.id   AF-A0A8X7U6D6-F1
#
_cell.length_a   1.000
_cell.length_b   1.000
_cell.length_c   1.000
_cell.angle_alpha   90.00
_cell.angle_beta   90.00
_cell.angle_gamma   90.00
#
_symmetry.space_group_name_H-M   'P 1'
#
loop_
_entity.id
_entity.type
_entity.pdbx_description
1 polymer ?
#
loop_
_entity_poly.entity_id
_entity_poly.type
_entity_poly.pdbx_seq_one_letter_code
_entity_poly.pdbx_strand_id
1 'polypeptide(L)'
;MMNSRIFITIVLSCIIASIHAYDPDALQDLCVADKSHARIDYAPGGLNPPHTHPRATEVVFVLEGELEDLSIFKNNGKSPASVLCAFNSQLPGTVSVAATLFAADPALPEDVLTKTFQVGSKMVDKIKERLSTKK
;
A
#
# COMPACT_ATOMS: atom_id res chain seq x y z
N MET A 1 -13.40 -53.81 12.35
CA MET A 1 -13.88 -53.56 10.97
C MET A 1 -14.98 -52.52 11.03
N MET A 2 -14.77 -51.34 10.43
CA MET A 2 -15.77 -50.27 10.46
C MET A 2 -16.94 -50.63 9.54
N ASN A 3 -18.17 -50.43 10.02
CA ASN A 3 -19.39 -50.77 9.27
C ASN A 3 -19.41 -50.00 7.93
N SER A 4 -19.66 -50.70 6.82
CA SER A 4 -19.62 -50.15 5.45
C SER A 4 -20.47 -48.88 5.29
N ARG A 5 -21.60 -48.81 6.00
CA ARG A 5 -22.44 -47.60 6.03
C ARG A 5 -21.75 -46.39 6.67
N ILE A 6 -20.99 -46.60 7.74
CA ILE A 6 -20.28 -45.52 8.44
C ILE A 6 -19.12 -45.00 7.59
N PHE A 7 -18.40 -45.90 6.91
CA PHE A 7 -17.30 -45.52 6.03
C PHE A 7 -17.79 -44.68 4.84
N ILE A 8 -18.90 -45.08 4.21
CA ILE A 8 -19.51 -44.32 3.11
C ILE A 8 -19.98 -42.94 3.59
N THR A 9 -20.61 -42.84 4.75
CA THR A 9 -21.06 -41.55 5.30
C THR A 9 -19.89 -40.61 5.61
N ILE A 10 -18.78 -41.13 6.14
CA ILE A 10 -17.58 -40.32 6.44
C ILE A 10 -16.90 -39.85 5.15
N VAL A 11 -16.76 -40.73 4.15
CA VAL A 11 -16.16 -40.35 2.86
C VAL A 11 -17.02 -39.32 2.14
N LEU A 12 -18.36 -39.48 2.15
CA LEU A 12 -19.28 -38.52 1.54
C LEU A 12 -19.29 -37.17 2.28
N SER A 13 -19.19 -37.15 3.61
CA SER A 13 -19.12 -35.90 4.38
C SER A 13 -17.79 -35.17 4.18
N CYS A 14 -16.66 -35.88 4.05
CA CYS A 14 -15.36 -35.27 3.73
C CYS A 14 -15.32 -34.67 2.31
N ILE A 15 -16.00 -35.29 1.34
CA ILE A 15 -16.11 -34.75 -0.02
C ILE A 15 -16.99 -33.50 -0.05
N ILE A 16 -18.11 -33.47 0.70
CA ILE A 16 -19.01 -32.30 0.78
C ILE A 16 -18.35 -31.14 1.55
N ALA A 17 -17.58 -31.43 2.62
CA ALA A 17 -16.85 -30.43 3.39
C ALA A 17 -15.72 -29.75 2.59
N SER A 18 -15.22 -30.40 1.54
CA SER A 18 -14.19 -29.85 0.66
C SER A 18 -14.74 -28.86 -0.39
N ILE A 19 -16.06 -28.59 -0.41
CA ILE A 19 -16.71 -27.81 -1.49
C ILE A 19 -17.25 -26.44 -1.04
N HIS A 20 -17.33 -26.07 0.24
CA HIS A 20 -17.94 -24.78 0.63
C HIS A 20 -17.13 -23.94 1.62
N ALA A 21 -15.95 -23.52 1.18
CA ALA A 21 -15.45 -22.17 1.45
C ALA A 21 -14.98 -21.56 0.12
N TYR A 22 -15.88 -21.54 -0.88
CA TYR A 22 -15.70 -20.79 -2.12
C TYR A 22 -16.59 -19.57 -2.00
N ASP A 23 -15.96 -18.42 -1.76
CA ASP A 23 -16.61 -17.12 -1.83
C ASP A 23 -16.61 -16.68 -3.31
N PRO A 24 -17.76 -16.75 -4.02
CA PRO A 24 -17.85 -16.34 -5.42
C PRO A 24 -17.63 -14.84 -5.61
N ASP A 25 -17.57 -14.08 -4.52
CA ASP A 25 -17.64 -12.63 -4.47
C ASP A 25 -16.39 -11.98 -3.84
N ALA A 26 -15.22 -12.62 -3.94
CA ALA A 26 -13.94 -11.93 -3.70
C ALA A 26 -13.79 -10.66 -4.58
N LEU A 27 -14.52 -10.62 -5.70
CA LEU A 27 -14.64 -9.47 -6.59
C LEU A 27 -15.67 -8.45 -6.11
N GLN A 28 -16.63 -8.76 -5.23
CA GLN A 28 -17.55 -7.74 -4.70
C GLN A 28 -16.85 -6.80 -3.71
N ASP A 29 -15.88 -7.30 -2.94
CA ASP A 29 -14.98 -6.45 -2.16
C ASP A 29 -14.12 -5.56 -3.07
N LEU A 30 -13.79 -6.03 -4.28
CA LEU A 30 -13.15 -5.22 -5.32
C LEU A 30 -14.14 -4.31 -6.06
N CYS A 31 -15.43 -4.64 -6.15
CA CYS A 31 -16.45 -3.83 -6.83
C CYS A 31 -16.80 -2.55 -6.06
N VAL A 32 -16.66 -2.54 -4.72
CA VAL A 32 -16.71 -1.29 -3.95
C VAL A 32 -15.49 -0.39 -4.27
N ALA A 33 -14.40 -0.99 -4.74
CA ALA A 33 -13.07 -0.42 -5.01
C ALA A 33 -12.75 -0.16 -6.51
N ASP A 34 -13.64 -0.51 -7.44
CA ASP A 34 -13.32 -0.62 -8.88
C ASP A 34 -12.79 0.68 -9.51
N LYS A 35 -13.16 1.84 -8.96
CA LYS A 35 -12.69 3.17 -9.42
C LYS A 35 -11.41 3.66 -8.75
N SER A 36 -10.91 2.95 -7.74
CA SER A 36 -9.74 3.32 -6.96
C SER A 36 -8.63 2.30 -7.18
N HIS A 37 -8.06 2.35 -8.38
CA HIS A 37 -6.81 1.66 -8.73
C HIS A 37 -5.85 2.65 -9.38
N ALA A 38 -4.55 2.37 -9.28
CA ALA A 38 -3.50 3.17 -9.90
C ALA A 38 -2.41 2.27 -10.47
N ARG A 39 -1.96 2.58 -11.69
CA ARG A 39 -0.71 2.02 -12.22
C ARG A 39 0.42 2.99 -11.91
N ILE A 40 1.52 2.47 -11.39
CA ILE A 40 2.72 3.27 -11.13
C ILE A 40 3.90 2.60 -11.84
N ASP A 41 4.59 3.37 -12.68
CA ASP A 41 5.80 2.94 -13.37
C ASP A 41 7.03 3.59 -12.71
N TYR A 42 8.02 2.78 -12.36
CA TYR A 42 9.26 3.17 -11.70
C TYR A 42 10.45 3.03 -12.65
N ALA A 43 11.13 4.14 -12.94
CA ALA A 43 12.47 4.09 -13.52
C ALA A 43 13.47 3.41 -12.54
N PRO A 44 14.61 2.89 -13.02
CA PRO A 44 15.70 2.45 -12.15
C PRO A 44 16.08 3.53 -11.12
N GLY A 45 16.10 3.18 -9.84
CA GLY A 45 16.33 4.09 -8.71
C GLY A 45 15.10 4.92 -8.28
N GLY A 46 13.98 4.79 -9.00
CA GLY A 46 12.73 5.47 -8.67
C GLY A 46 12.18 5.06 -7.31
N LEU A 47 11.60 6.03 -6.60
CA LEU A 47 11.03 5.84 -5.26
C LEU A 47 9.67 6.51 -5.22
N ASN A 48 8.67 5.79 -4.71
CA ASN A 48 7.44 6.42 -4.24
C ASN A 48 7.67 6.90 -2.80
N PRO A 49 7.65 8.22 -2.52
CA PRO A 49 7.92 8.73 -1.18
C PRO A 49 6.96 8.14 -0.14
N PRO A 50 7.38 8.05 1.14
CA PRO A 50 6.50 7.58 2.21
C PRO A 50 5.19 8.38 2.25
N HIS A 51 4.07 7.67 2.19
CA HIS A 51 2.73 8.23 2.23
C HIS A 51 1.76 7.27 2.92
N THR A 52 0.57 7.75 3.24
CA THR A 52 -0.53 6.94 3.75
C THR A 52 -1.83 7.26 3.01
N HIS A 53 -2.74 6.29 3.05
CA HIS A 53 -4.11 6.44 2.58
C HIS A 53 -5.04 6.52 3.80
N PRO A 54 -5.54 7.72 4.18
CA PRO A 54 -6.28 7.89 5.43
C PRO A 54 -7.64 7.19 5.43
N ARG A 55 -8.12 6.73 4.27
CA ARG A 55 -9.44 6.10 4.11
C ARG A 55 -9.39 4.77 3.37
N ALA A 56 -8.21 4.16 3.20
CA ALA A 56 -8.10 2.89 2.50
C ALA A 56 -6.91 2.05 2.97
N THR A 57 -7.06 0.74 2.82
CA THR A 57 -5.94 -0.20 2.71
C THR A 57 -5.59 -0.36 1.24
N GLU A 58 -4.30 -0.49 0.95
CA GLU A 58 -3.75 -0.72 -0.40
C GLU A 58 -3.31 -2.18 -0.55
N VAL A 59 -3.64 -2.79 -1.69
CA VAL A 59 -3.04 -4.03 -2.17
C VAL A 59 -2.27 -3.71 -3.45
N VAL A 60 -1.04 -4.22 -3.55
CA VAL A 60 -0.13 -3.94 -4.66
C VAL A 60 0.28 -5.22 -5.35
N PHE A 61 0.15 -5.22 -6.67
CA PHE A 61 0.59 -6.28 -7.55
C PHE A 61 1.73 -5.78 -8.42
N VAL A 62 2.89 -6.44 -8.35
CA VAL A 62 3.99 -6.17 -9.27
C VAL A 62 3.64 -6.76 -10.64
N LEU A 63 3.61 -5.90 -11.65
CA LEU A 63 3.36 -6.30 -13.04
C LEU A 63 4.67 -6.64 -13.75
N GLU A 64 5.70 -5.81 -13.54
CA GLU A 64 7.02 -5.97 -14.16
C GLU A 64 8.14 -5.51 -13.21
N GLY A 65 9.31 -6.13 -13.31
CA GLY A 65 10.49 -5.78 -12.53
C GLY A 65 10.45 -6.25 -11.09
N GLU A 66 11.32 -5.68 -10.26
CA GLU A 66 11.45 -5.99 -8.83
C GLU A 66 11.39 -4.69 -8.03
N LEU A 67 10.59 -4.69 -6.96
CA LEU A 67 10.47 -3.58 -6.02
C LEU A 67 10.69 -4.11 -4.61
N GLU A 68 11.38 -3.32 -3.79
CA GLU A 68 11.58 -3.63 -2.38
C GLU A 68 10.60 -2.86 -1.50
N ASP A 69 10.03 -3.57 -0.51
CA ASP A 69 9.20 -3.14 0.62
C ASP A 69 7.78 -2.58 0.31
N LEU A 70 6.80 -2.95 1.14
CA LEU A 70 5.36 -2.83 0.87
C LEU A 70 4.78 -1.44 1.18
N SER A 71 5.46 -0.65 2.02
CA SER A 71 5.03 0.70 2.41
C SER A 71 5.79 1.82 1.68
N ILE A 72 6.91 1.49 1.03
CA ILE A 72 7.82 2.41 0.35
C ILE A 72 8.40 1.74 -0.91
N PHE A 73 7.68 1.81 -2.03
CA PHE A 73 8.13 1.18 -3.27
C PHE A 73 9.38 1.87 -3.82
N LYS A 74 10.51 1.17 -3.78
CA LYS A 74 11.75 1.59 -4.42
C LYS A 74 12.19 0.57 -5.46
N ASN A 75 12.45 1.05 -6.68
CA ASN A 75 13.08 0.25 -7.72
C ASN A 75 14.60 0.30 -7.56
N ASN A 76 15.17 -0.69 -6.87
CA ASN A 76 16.63 -0.86 -6.78
C ASN A 76 17.20 -1.65 -7.97
N GLY A 77 16.35 -2.15 -8.87
CA GLY A 77 16.74 -2.86 -10.09
C GLY A 77 17.38 -1.94 -11.13
N LYS A 78 17.98 -2.57 -12.14
CA LYS A 78 18.60 -1.88 -13.29
C LYS A 78 17.62 -1.64 -14.44
N SER A 79 16.45 -2.26 -14.41
CA SER A 79 15.38 -2.13 -15.39
C SER A 79 14.19 -1.38 -14.79
N PRO A 80 13.32 -0.78 -15.62
CA PRO A 80 12.04 -0.27 -15.15
C PRO A 80 11.21 -1.35 -14.45
N ALA A 81 10.36 -0.92 -13.53
CA ALA A 81 9.39 -1.76 -12.83
C ALA A 81 8.02 -1.11 -12.88
N SER A 82 6.94 -1.89 -12.79
CA SER A 82 5.58 -1.35 -12.74
C SER A 82 4.71 -2.14 -11.77
N VAL A 83 3.76 -1.44 -11.16
CA VAL A 83 2.78 -2.02 -10.24
C VAL A 83 1.37 -1.58 -10.59
N LEU A 84 0.43 -2.42 -10.21
CA LEU A 84 -0.98 -2.08 -10.11
C LEU A 84 -1.38 -2.09 -8.64
N CYS A 85 -1.86 -0.94 -8.17
CA CYS A 85 -2.37 -0.76 -6.82
C CYS A 85 -3.90 -0.73 -6.85
N ALA A 86 -4.55 -1.32 -5.85
CA ALA A 86 -5.98 -1.26 -5.65
C ALA A 86 -6.29 -0.90 -4.18
N PHE A 87 -7.37 -0.15 -3.97
CA PHE A 87 -7.76 0.38 -2.66
C PHE A 87 -9.17 -0.03 -2.30
N ASN A 88 -9.44 -0.43 -1.05
CA ASN A 88 -10.80 -0.77 -0.59
C ASN A 88 -11.73 0.44 -0.35
N SER A 89 -11.46 1.59 -1.00
CA SER A 89 -12.23 2.82 -0.86
C SER A 89 -12.12 3.66 -2.11
N GLN A 90 -13.26 4.12 -2.62
CA GLN A 90 -13.36 4.94 -3.84
C GLN A 90 -12.63 6.29 -3.74
N LEU A 91 -12.40 6.77 -2.51
CA LEU A 91 -11.68 7.99 -2.23
C LEU A 91 -10.61 7.68 -1.19
N PRO A 92 -9.51 7.00 -1.55
CA PRO A 92 -8.49 6.59 -0.57
C PRO A 92 -7.81 7.82 0.05
N GLY A 93 -7.61 8.87 -0.75
CA GLY A 93 -6.82 10.05 -0.40
C GLY A 93 -5.34 9.69 -0.25
N THR A 94 -4.43 10.65 -0.43
CA THR A 94 -2.99 10.41 -0.25
C THR A 94 -2.41 11.49 0.62
N VAL A 95 -1.67 11.10 1.67
CA VAL A 95 -0.98 12.02 2.57
C VAL A 95 0.52 11.72 2.50
N SER A 96 1.28 12.60 1.86
CA SER A 96 2.75 12.50 1.85
C SER A 96 3.31 12.86 3.22
N VAL A 97 4.06 11.95 3.83
CA VAL A 97 4.65 12.17 5.17
C VAL A 97 5.59 13.38 5.16
N ALA A 98 6.48 13.44 4.17
CA ALA A 98 7.47 14.52 4.07
C ALA A 98 6.81 15.88 3.82
N ALA A 99 5.87 15.96 2.88
CA ALA A 99 5.19 17.22 2.58
C ALA A 99 4.33 17.71 3.75
N THR A 100 3.60 16.80 4.42
CA THR A 100 2.79 17.17 5.60
C THR A 100 3.64 17.67 6.77
N LEU A 101 4.87 17.18 6.92
CA LEU A 101 5.74 17.61 8.03
C LEU A 101 6.55 18.87 7.72
N PHE A 102 7.02 19.03 6.48
CA PHE A 102 7.98 20.09 6.15
C PHE A 102 7.45 21.13 5.14
N ALA A 103 6.32 20.89 4.49
CA ALA A 103 5.73 21.77 3.49
C ALA A 103 4.23 22.09 3.76
N ALA A 104 3.75 21.85 4.97
CA ALA A 104 2.38 22.20 5.38
C ALA A 104 2.14 23.72 5.37
N ASP A 105 0.88 24.09 5.15
CA ASP A 105 0.40 25.47 5.25
C ASP A 105 -0.81 25.54 6.21
N PRO A 106 -0.71 26.24 7.36
CA PRO A 106 0.49 26.93 7.86
C PRO A 106 1.61 25.95 8.24
N ALA A 107 2.85 26.44 8.18
CA ALA A 107 4.02 25.62 8.52
C ALA A 107 4.02 25.16 9.97
N LEU A 108 4.47 23.93 10.21
CA LEU A 108 4.66 23.42 11.57
C LEU A 108 5.73 24.26 12.32
N PRO A 109 5.52 24.48 13.65
CA PRO A 109 6.50 25.17 14.48
C PRO A 109 7.88 24.52 14.38
N GLU A 110 8.91 25.35 14.23
CA GLU A 110 10.27 24.88 14.04
C GLU A 110 10.81 24.14 15.27
N ASP A 111 10.42 24.56 16.47
CA ASP A 111 10.83 23.91 17.72
C ASP A 111 10.24 22.50 17.84
N VAL A 112 9.03 22.26 17.33
CA VAL A 112 8.44 20.93 17.24
C VAL A 112 9.27 20.05 16.31
N LEU A 113 9.57 20.51 15.09
CA LEU A 113 10.34 19.73 14.12
C LEU A 113 11.77 19.43 14.62
N THR A 114 12.47 20.43 15.14
CA THR A 114 13.84 20.26 15.68
C THR A 114 13.89 19.30 16.86
N LYS A 115 12.93 19.38 17.80
CA LYS A 115 12.84 18.45 18.93
C LYS A 115 12.45 17.03 18.49
N THR A 116 11.43 16.90 17.64
CA THR A 116 10.93 15.59 17.17
C THR A 116 12.00 14.82 16.41
N PHE A 117 12.72 15.49 15.51
CA PHE A 117 13.76 14.85 14.70
C PHE A 117 15.15 14.90 15.34
N GLN A 118 15.31 15.57 16.48
CA GLN A 118 16.59 15.76 17.18
C GLN A 118 17.68 16.36 16.28
N VAL A 119 17.29 17.36 15.48
CA VAL A 119 18.18 18.06 14.53
C VAL A 119 18.13 19.57 14.74
N GLY A 120 19.15 20.27 14.25
CA GLY A 120 19.20 21.73 14.32
C GLY A 120 18.32 22.42 13.27
N SER A 121 17.93 23.66 13.56
CA SER A 121 17.20 24.59 12.68
C SER A 121 17.66 24.58 11.23
N LYS A 122 18.98 24.75 11.01
CA LYS A 122 19.57 24.75 9.66
C LYS A 122 19.27 23.50 8.85
N MET A 123 19.13 22.34 9.49
CA MET A 123 18.77 21.10 8.81
C MET A 123 17.29 21.08 8.46
N VAL A 124 16.43 21.53 9.37
CA VAL A 124 14.98 21.65 9.12
C VAL A 124 14.73 22.60 7.95
N ASP A 125 15.34 23.77 7.95
CA ASP A 125 15.19 24.76 6.86
C ASP A 125 15.64 24.19 5.51
N LYS A 126 16.77 23.46 5.50
CA LYS A 126 17.27 22.80 4.30
C LYS A 126 16.30 21.74 3.77
N ILE A 127 15.59 21.02 4.65
CA ILE A 127 14.57 20.06 4.24
C ILE A 127 13.35 20.79 3.68
N LYS A 128 12.88 21.85 4.34
CA LYS A 128 11.76 22.69 3.88
C LYS A 128 12.04 23.27 2.49
N GLU A 129 13.25 23.79 2.26
CA GLU A 129 13.67 24.36 0.97
C GLU A 129 13.72 23.30 -0.15
N ARG A 130 14.13 22.07 0.16
CA ARG A 130 14.16 20.98 -0.82
C ARG A 130 12.77 20.44 -1.20
N LEU A 131 11.79 20.63 -0.33
CA LEU A 131 10.42 20.14 -0.52
C LEU A 131 9.45 21.22 -0.98
N SER A 132 9.79 22.50 -0.86
CA SER A 132 9.01 23.56 -1.46
C SER A 132 9.09 23.42 -2.98
N THR A 133 7.92 23.29 -3.63
CA THR A 133 7.85 23.41 -5.07
C THR A 133 8.36 24.80 -5.43
N LYS A 134 9.42 24.89 -6.24
CA LYS A 134 9.76 26.15 -6.92
C LYS A 134 8.56 26.48 -7.79
N LYS A 135 7.71 27.36 -7.29
CA LYS A 135 6.58 27.91 -8.03
C LYS A 135 7.08 28.82 -9.13
#